data_AF-A0A949ATB3-F1
#
_entry.id   AF-A0A949ATB3-F1
#
_cell.length_a   1.000
_cell.length_b   1.000
_cell.length_c   1.000
_cell.angle_alpha   90.00
_cell.angle_beta   90.00
_cell.angle_gamma   90.00
#
_symmetry.space_group_name_H-M   'P 1'
#
loop_
_entity.id
_entity.type
_entity.pdbx_description
1 polymer ?
#
loop_
_entity_poly.entity_id
_entity_poly.type
_entity_poly.pdbx_seq_one_letter_code
_entity_poly.pdbx_strand_id
1 'polypeptide(L)'
;MSYCTACGAKIAESAKFCASCGTAVGAKDEEPIPEGYVLVPPEKLRVKPGLLSMISELDVLLLTTQNVPLHEDSREYAATKVPFRADRPHGPEDLVPLDCVWARTTHPGRMPSIDAFTLRGKFSQMGQLAARTRIEIVSVVGAPTVTAGNMATWTNTFGSYSITLLFDDYNVCAGVGSELSF
;
A
#
# COMPACT_ATOMS: atom_id res chain seq x y z
N MET A 1 2.46 -4.54 -47.46
CA MET A 1 2.04 -3.19 -47.95
C MET A 1 0.92 -2.66 -47.08
N SER A 2 1.17 -1.56 -46.36
CA SER A 2 0.18 -0.89 -45.51
C SER A 2 -0.26 0.45 -46.12
N TYR A 3 -1.46 0.91 -45.77
CA TYR A 3 -2.03 2.19 -46.19
C TYR A 3 -2.43 3.01 -44.97
N CYS A 4 -2.39 4.34 -45.10
CA CYS A 4 -2.81 5.26 -44.06
C CYS A 4 -4.31 5.16 -43.83
N THR A 5 -4.73 4.95 -42.58
CA THR A 5 -6.14 4.96 -42.19
C THR A 5 -6.77 6.35 -42.27
N ALA A 6 -5.97 7.41 -42.18
CA ALA A 6 -6.46 8.80 -42.23
C ALA A 6 -6.60 9.37 -43.65
N CYS A 7 -5.66 9.06 -44.57
CA CYS A 7 -5.64 9.69 -45.90
C CYS A 7 -5.52 8.71 -47.08
N GLY A 8 -5.41 7.40 -46.83
CA GLY A 8 -5.29 6.38 -47.87
C GLY A 8 -3.92 6.29 -48.57
N ALA A 9 -2.95 7.14 -48.21
CA ALA A 9 -1.62 7.09 -48.80
C ALA A 9 -0.89 5.78 -48.48
N LYS A 10 -0.09 5.28 -49.41
CA LYS A 10 0.72 4.07 -49.23
C LYS A 10 1.84 4.35 -48.23
N ILE A 11 2.01 3.47 -47.25
CA ILE A 11 2.99 3.63 -46.17
C ILE A 11 4.03 2.50 -46.25
N ALA A 12 5.29 2.85 -45.97
CA ALA A 12 6.35 1.87 -45.76
C ALA A 12 6.11 1.06 -44.48
N GLU A 13 6.47 -0.22 -44.46
CA GLU A 13 6.13 -1.14 -43.35
C GLU A 13 6.78 -0.74 -42.00
N SER A 14 7.79 0.12 -42.03
CA SER A 14 8.49 0.66 -40.85
C SER A 14 8.21 2.14 -40.57
N ALA A 15 7.29 2.80 -41.29
CA ALA A 15 7.06 4.22 -41.08
C ALA A 15 6.28 4.45 -39.77
N LYS A 16 6.80 5.34 -38.92
CA LYS A 16 6.13 5.78 -37.67
C LYS A 16 5.06 6.84 -37.91
N PHE A 17 5.15 7.56 -39.02
CA PHE A 17 4.22 8.62 -39.43
C PHE A 17 3.98 8.54 -40.93
N CYS A 18 2.78 8.95 -41.37
CA CYS A 18 2.46 9.05 -42.77
C CYS A 18 3.18 10.25 -43.39
N ALA A 19 4.02 10.02 -44.40
CA ALA A 19 4.74 11.09 -45.10
C ALA A 19 3.82 12.06 -45.88
N SER A 20 2.56 11.69 -46.12
CA SER A 20 1.60 12.52 -46.86
C SER A 20 0.73 13.42 -45.98
N CYS A 21 0.32 12.96 -44.78
CA CYS A 21 -0.58 13.73 -43.90
C CYS A 21 -0.06 13.93 -42.47
N GLY A 22 1.09 13.34 -42.12
CA GLY A 22 1.69 13.46 -40.79
C GLY A 22 1.08 12.57 -39.71
N THR A 23 0.00 11.83 -39.98
CA THR A 23 -0.65 10.96 -38.99
C THR A 23 0.27 9.83 -38.54
N ALA A 24 0.40 9.64 -37.23
CA ALA A 24 1.17 8.54 -36.65
C ALA A 24 0.58 7.17 -37.08
N VAL A 25 1.46 6.24 -37.45
CA VAL A 25 1.10 4.92 -37.97
C VAL A 25 1.37 3.91 -36.88
N GLY A 26 0.33 3.22 -36.42
CA GLY A 26 0.45 2.24 -35.34
C GLY A 26 0.47 2.83 -33.92
N ALA A 27 0.08 4.11 -33.76
CA ALA A 27 -0.43 4.55 -32.48
C ALA A 27 -1.70 3.72 -32.22
N LYS A 28 -1.61 2.69 -31.38
CA LYS A 28 -2.79 2.20 -30.70
C LYS A 28 -3.30 3.39 -29.93
N ASP A 29 -4.49 3.86 -30.28
CA ASP A 29 -5.13 4.97 -29.60
C ASP A 29 -5.06 4.70 -28.10
N GLU A 30 -4.26 5.49 -27.38
CA GLU A 30 -4.41 5.62 -25.94
C GLU A 30 -5.83 6.14 -25.77
N GLU A 31 -6.72 5.29 -25.27
CA GLU A 31 -8.12 5.62 -25.12
C GLU A 31 -8.20 6.92 -24.32
N PRO A 32 -8.83 7.97 -24.85
CA PRO A 32 -8.83 9.27 -24.20
C PRO A 32 -9.45 9.11 -22.82
N ILE A 33 -8.78 9.64 -21.79
CA ILE A 33 -9.29 9.65 -20.42
C ILE A 33 -10.66 10.35 -20.44
N PRO A 34 -11.74 9.73 -19.94
CA PRO A 34 -13.05 10.35 -19.96
C PRO A 34 -13.05 11.71 -19.23
N GLU A 35 -13.88 12.64 -19.68
CA GLU A 35 -14.05 13.93 -18.99
C GLU A 35 -14.43 13.70 -17.51
N GLY A 36 -13.83 14.49 -16.61
CA GLY A 36 -14.02 14.35 -15.17
C GLY A 36 -13.16 13.26 -14.49
N TYR A 37 -12.29 12.55 -15.23
CA TYR A 37 -11.35 11.59 -14.65
C TYR A 37 -9.92 12.12 -14.59
N VAL A 38 -9.22 11.78 -13.51
CA VAL A 38 -7.83 12.12 -13.27
C VAL A 38 -7.04 10.83 -13.07
N LEU A 39 -5.92 10.69 -13.78
CA LEU A 39 -4.98 9.60 -13.56
C LEU A 39 -4.23 9.81 -12.24
N VAL A 40 -4.46 8.90 -11.31
CA VAL A 40 -3.81 8.89 -10.00
C VAL A 40 -2.73 7.82 -9.99
N PRO A 41 -1.48 8.16 -9.65
CA PRO A 41 -0.40 7.18 -9.62
C PRO A 41 -0.50 6.29 -8.36
N PRO A 42 0.07 5.07 -8.38
CA PRO A 42 -0.03 4.10 -7.29
C PRO A 42 0.34 4.64 -5.90
N GLU A 43 1.35 5.51 -5.81
CA GLU A 43 1.87 6.04 -4.53
C GLU A 43 0.89 7.01 -3.86
N LYS A 44 -0.05 7.58 -4.64
CA LYS A 44 -1.10 8.46 -4.12
C LYS A 44 -2.43 7.74 -3.94
N LEU A 45 -2.54 6.51 -4.45
CA LEU A 45 -3.79 5.77 -4.43
C LEU A 45 -4.20 5.44 -2.99
N ARG A 46 -5.51 5.56 -2.75
CA ARG A 46 -6.15 5.26 -1.47
C ARG A 46 -7.19 4.18 -1.69
N VAL A 47 -7.11 3.10 -0.92
CA VAL A 47 -7.95 1.91 -1.06
C VAL A 47 -8.64 1.56 0.25
N LYS A 48 -9.66 0.72 0.19
CA LYS A 48 -10.27 0.16 1.40
C LYS A 48 -9.28 -0.79 2.10
N PRO A 49 -9.26 -0.81 3.45
CA PRO A 49 -8.47 -1.75 4.21
C PRO A 49 -8.77 -3.19 3.83
N GLY A 50 -7.74 -4.00 3.65
CA GLY A 50 -7.83 -5.41 3.26
C GLY A 50 -8.16 -5.66 1.78
N LEU A 51 -8.36 -4.63 0.95
CA LEU A 51 -8.73 -4.80 -0.47
C LEU A 51 -7.76 -5.72 -1.21
N LEU A 52 -6.45 -5.58 -0.97
CA LEU A 52 -5.42 -6.35 -1.67
C LEU A 52 -5.42 -7.83 -1.29
N SER A 53 -6.09 -8.22 -0.19
CA SER A 53 -6.31 -9.62 0.16
C SER A 53 -7.56 -10.23 -0.50
N MET A 54 -8.40 -9.40 -1.11
CA MET A 54 -9.72 -9.79 -1.63
C MET A 54 -9.77 -9.83 -3.17
N ILE A 55 -8.81 -9.19 -3.83
CA ILE A 55 -8.73 -9.11 -5.30
C ILE A 55 -7.68 -10.08 -5.84
N SER A 56 -7.68 -10.29 -7.16
CA SER A 56 -6.72 -11.20 -7.78
C SER A 56 -5.30 -10.61 -7.79
N GLU A 57 -4.27 -11.47 -7.85
CA GLU A 57 -2.88 -11.02 -8.00
C GLU A 57 -2.67 -10.14 -9.24
N LEU A 58 -3.44 -10.37 -10.30
CA LEU A 58 -3.41 -9.53 -11.50
C LEU A 58 -3.95 -8.12 -11.20
N ASP A 59 -5.03 -8.02 -10.43
CA ASP A 59 -5.58 -6.71 -10.04
C ASP A 59 -4.62 -5.98 -9.09
N VAL A 60 -3.99 -6.69 -8.16
CA VAL A 60 -2.93 -6.12 -7.30
C VAL A 60 -1.78 -5.58 -8.16
N LEU A 61 -1.34 -6.35 -9.16
CA LEU A 61 -0.29 -5.93 -10.08
C LEU A 61 -0.69 -4.67 -10.86
N LEU A 62 -1.92 -4.61 -11.38
CA LEU A 62 -2.43 -3.44 -12.10
C LEU A 62 -2.46 -2.19 -11.19
N LEU A 63 -2.99 -2.31 -9.98
CA LEU A 63 -3.08 -1.20 -9.02
C LEU A 63 -1.70 -0.68 -8.60
N THR A 64 -0.70 -1.56 -8.50
CA THR A 64 0.66 -1.21 -8.04
C THR A 64 1.60 -0.75 -9.15
N THR A 65 1.22 -0.89 -10.42
CA THR A 65 2.10 -0.58 -11.56
C THR A 65 1.54 0.46 -12.51
N GLN A 66 0.23 0.71 -12.51
CA GLN A 66 -0.43 1.61 -13.45
C GLN A 66 -1.12 2.76 -12.75
N ASN A 67 -1.24 3.88 -13.48
CA ASN A 67 -2.07 4.99 -13.03
C ASN A 67 -3.55 4.59 -13.13
N VAL A 68 -4.30 4.83 -12.06
CA VAL A 68 -5.72 4.49 -12.00
C VAL A 68 -6.54 5.73 -12.32
N PRO A 69 -7.46 5.67 -13.31
CA PRO A 69 -8.40 6.77 -13.55
C PRO A 69 -9.43 6.82 -12.43
N LEU A 70 -9.47 7.94 -11.70
CA LEU A 70 -10.50 8.22 -10.70
C LEU A 70 -11.33 9.43 -11.10
N HIS A 71 -12.64 9.37 -10.88
CA HIS A 71 -13.52 10.53 -11.07
C HIS A 71 -13.15 11.62 -10.06
N GLU A 72 -13.12 12.88 -10.48
CA GLU A 72 -12.67 14.00 -9.64
C GLU A 72 -13.58 14.27 -8.42
N ASP A 73 -14.85 13.89 -8.51
CA ASP A 73 -15.80 13.95 -7.38
C ASP A 73 -15.81 12.67 -6.52
N SER A 74 -14.99 11.67 -6.86
CA SER A 74 -14.92 10.42 -6.08
C SER A 74 -14.28 10.64 -4.72
N ARG A 75 -14.71 9.83 -3.75
CA ARG A 75 -14.14 9.82 -2.39
C ARG A 75 -12.68 9.40 -2.40
N GLU A 76 -12.33 8.44 -3.25
CA GLU A 76 -10.99 7.92 -3.46
C GLU A 76 -10.06 9.03 -3.95
N TYR A 77 -10.50 9.81 -4.94
CA TYR A 77 -9.73 10.94 -5.44
C TYR A 77 -9.58 12.03 -4.37
N ALA A 78 -10.66 12.37 -3.65
CA ALA A 78 -10.59 13.33 -2.54
C ALA A 78 -9.57 12.88 -1.46
N ALA A 79 -9.52 11.58 -1.14
CA ALA A 79 -8.59 11.04 -0.15
C ALA A 79 -7.12 11.12 -0.59
N THR A 80 -6.82 11.18 -1.89
CA THR A 80 -5.44 11.36 -2.39
C THR A 80 -4.87 12.73 -2.03
N LYS A 81 -5.73 13.71 -1.75
CA LYS A 81 -5.36 15.09 -1.41
C LYS A 81 -5.18 15.31 0.10
N VAL A 82 -5.59 14.34 0.91
CA VAL A 82 -5.54 14.44 2.38
C VAL A 82 -4.34 13.67 2.91
N PRO A 83 -3.54 14.25 3.83
CA PRO A 83 -2.46 13.52 4.50
C PRO A 83 -3.02 12.29 5.22
N PHE A 84 -2.38 11.15 5.02
CA PHE A 84 -2.78 9.93 5.71
C PHE A 84 -2.34 9.97 7.17
N ARG A 85 -3.23 9.52 8.06
CA ARG A 85 -3.04 9.53 9.51
C ARG A 85 -3.01 8.10 10.04
N ALA A 86 -1.80 7.59 10.26
CA ALA A 86 -1.56 6.25 10.79
C ALA A 86 -1.33 6.23 12.31
N ASP A 87 -1.54 7.37 12.98
CA ASP A 87 -1.41 7.51 14.43
C ASP A 87 -2.58 6.86 15.21
N ARG A 88 -3.62 6.40 14.51
CA ARG A 88 -4.76 5.68 15.06
C ARG A 88 -5.16 4.52 14.16
N PRO A 89 -5.79 3.46 14.70
CA PRO A 89 -6.45 2.45 13.89
C PRO A 89 -7.41 3.07 12.86
N HIS A 90 -7.43 2.50 11.66
CA HIS A 90 -8.37 2.90 10.62
C HIS A 90 -9.81 2.56 11.02
N GLY A 91 -10.76 3.43 10.67
CA GLY A 91 -12.18 3.11 10.71
C GLY A 91 -12.59 2.18 9.57
N PRO A 92 -13.83 1.65 9.60
CA PRO A 92 -14.36 0.80 8.52
C PRO A 92 -14.48 1.53 7.18
N GLU A 93 -14.69 2.84 7.25
CA GLU A 93 -14.82 3.71 6.09
C GLU A 93 -13.52 4.39 5.69
N ASP A 94 -12.48 4.35 6.52
CA ASP A 94 -11.23 5.05 6.22
C ASP A 94 -10.54 4.43 4.99
N LEU A 95 -10.00 5.26 4.11
CA LEU A 95 -9.16 4.80 3.01
C LEU A 95 -7.69 4.89 3.42
N VAL A 96 -6.93 3.86 3.04
CA VAL A 96 -5.51 3.70 3.40
C VAL A 96 -4.64 3.77 2.15
N PRO A 97 -3.38 4.22 2.26
CA PRO A 97 -2.41 4.14 1.19
C PRO A 97 -2.30 2.72 0.62
N LEU A 98 -2.15 2.59 -0.69
CA LEU A 98 -2.00 1.30 -1.37
C LEU A 98 -0.80 0.49 -0.84
N ASP A 99 0.26 1.18 -0.46
CA ASP A 99 1.51 0.64 0.08
C ASP A 99 1.48 0.43 1.62
N CYS A 100 0.40 0.83 2.30
CA CYS A 100 0.24 0.57 3.72
C CYS A 100 -0.11 -0.91 3.98
N VAL A 101 0.38 -1.45 5.10
CA VAL A 101 0.01 -2.80 5.57
C VAL A 101 -1.51 -2.98 5.64
N TRP A 102 -2.25 -1.93 5.99
CA TRP A 102 -3.71 -1.99 6.04
C TRP A 102 -4.39 -2.23 4.70
N ALA A 103 -3.74 -1.96 3.56
CA ALA A 103 -4.29 -2.31 2.26
C ALA A 103 -4.38 -3.84 2.08
N ARG A 104 -3.52 -4.61 2.77
CA ARG A 104 -3.49 -6.08 2.73
C ARG A 104 -4.17 -6.73 3.93
N THR A 105 -4.03 -6.16 5.12
CA THR A 105 -4.49 -6.78 6.37
C THR A 105 -5.25 -5.78 7.22
N THR A 106 -6.49 -6.10 7.58
CA THR A 106 -7.30 -5.21 8.44
C THR A 106 -6.76 -5.16 9.87
N HIS A 107 -7.00 -4.03 10.56
CA HIS A 107 -6.65 -3.87 11.95
C HIS A 107 -7.31 -4.96 12.83
N PRO A 108 -6.57 -5.64 13.73
CA PRO A 108 -7.08 -6.79 14.50
C PRO A 108 -8.07 -6.42 15.63
N GLY A 109 -8.64 -5.22 15.59
CA GLY A 109 -9.53 -4.69 16.62
C GLY A 109 -8.82 -4.26 17.91
N ARG A 110 -9.62 -4.07 18.97
CA ARG A 110 -9.16 -3.52 20.26
C ARG A 110 -8.06 -4.40 20.86
N MET A 111 -7.09 -3.76 21.52
CA MET A 111 -6.09 -4.46 22.31
C MET A 111 -6.76 -5.35 23.37
N PRO A 112 -6.39 -6.64 23.49
CA PRO A 112 -6.89 -7.50 24.56
C PRO A 112 -6.43 -7.01 25.94
N SER A 113 -7.02 -7.57 27.00
CA SER A 113 -6.53 -7.33 28.37
C SER A 113 -5.19 -8.02 28.54
N ILE A 114 -4.20 -7.29 29.05
CA ILE A 114 -2.82 -7.78 29.20
C ILE A 114 -2.45 -7.72 30.67
N ASP A 115 -2.26 -8.90 31.26
CA ASP A 115 -1.87 -9.08 32.66
C ASP A 115 -0.43 -9.61 32.80
N ALA A 116 0.24 -9.89 31.69
CA ALA A 116 1.62 -10.34 31.68
C ALA A 116 2.61 -9.28 32.16
N PHE A 117 3.51 -9.69 33.06
CA PHE A 117 4.63 -8.87 33.54
C PHE A 117 5.90 -9.04 32.71
N THR A 118 6.02 -10.15 31.96
CA THR A 118 7.18 -10.41 31.10
C THR A 118 6.97 -9.84 29.70
N LEU A 119 8.06 -9.40 29.06
CA LEU A 119 8.02 -8.90 27.69
C LEU A 119 7.38 -9.92 26.72
N ARG A 120 7.84 -11.17 26.78
CA ARG A 120 7.29 -12.27 25.97
C ARG A 120 5.81 -12.51 26.24
N GLY A 121 5.40 -12.51 27.51
CA GLY A 121 4.00 -12.69 27.89
C GLY A 121 3.12 -11.57 27.33
N LYS A 122 3.59 -10.32 27.38
CA LYS A 122 2.85 -9.18 26.80
C LYS A 122 2.65 -9.35 25.30
N PHE A 123 3.71 -9.63 24.55
CA PHE A 123 3.60 -9.87 23.09
C PHE A 123 2.70 -11.07 22.77
N SER A 124 2.81 -12.16 23.53
CA SER A 124 1.95 -13.33 23.35
C SER A 124 0.47 -13.00 23.59
N GLN A 125 0.15 -12.20 24.60
CA GLN A 125 -1.23 -11.82 24.92
C GLN A 125 -1.82 -10.79 23.95
N MET A 126 -1.00 -9.96 23.29
CA MET A 126 -1.47 -9.04 22.25
C MET A 126 -2.10 -9.75 21.05
N GLY A 127 -1.80 -11.04 20.85
CA GLY A 127 -2.29 -11.85 19.75
C GLY A 127 -1.71 -11.40 18.42
N GLN A 128 -2.57 -11.04 17.47
CA GLN A 128 -2.13 -10.58 16.15
C GLN A 128 -1.41 -9.23 16.25
N LEU A 129 -0.10 -9.24 15.95
CA LEU A 129 0.74 -8.04 15.91
C LEU A 129 0.68 -7.32 14.56
N ALA A 130 0.51 -8.07 13.47
CA ALA A 130 0.36 -7.49 12.13
C ALA A 130 -0.87 -6.57 12.10
N ALA A 131 -0.76 -5.48 11.34
CA ALA A 131 -1.75 -4.41 11.24
C ALA A 131 -2.02 -3.61 12.54
N ARG A 132 -1.25 -3.79 13.62
CA ARG A 132 -1.27 -2.85 14.77
C ARG A 132 -0.32 -1.69 14.54
N THR A 133 -0.65 -0.51 15.07
CA THR A 133 0.25 0.63 15.02
C THR A 133 1.43 0.46 15.99
N ARG A 134 2.56 1.09 15.70
CA ARG A 134 3.70 1.17 16.63
C ARG A 134 3.29 1.77 17.98
N ILE A 135 2.40 2.77 17.96
CA ILE A 135 1.91 3.45 19.16
C ILE A 135 1.16 2.46 20.06
N GLU A 136 0.26 1.65 19.50
CA GLU A 136 -0.45 0.62 20.26
C GLU A 136 0.51 -0.40 20.88
N ILE A 137 1.50 -0.87 20.12
CA ILE A 137 2.49 -1.81 20.62
C ILE A 137 3.30 -1.20 21.76
N VAL A 138 3.86 -0.01 21.54
CA VAL A 138 4.65 0.71 22.55
C VAL A 138 3.84 1.02 23.81
N SER A 139 2.53 1.29 23.69
CA SER A 139 1.66 1.55 24.85
C SER A 139 1.54 0.35 25.80
N VAL A 140 1.77 -0.86 25.29
CA VAL A 140 1.69 -2.12 26.06
C VAL A 140 3.06 -2.56 26.57
N VAL A 141 4.03 -2.65 25.65
CA VAL A 141 5.35 -3.26 25.93
C VAL A 141 6.43 -2.25 26.31
N GLY A 142 6.16 -0.96 26.17
CA GLY A 142 7.13 0.12 26.35
C GLY A 142 7.93 0.40 25.07
N ALA A 143 8.84 1.36 25.14
CA ALA A 143 9.69 1.73 24.01
C ALA A 143 10.60 0.55 23.59
N PRO A 144 10.89 0.39 22.28
CA PRO A 144 11.85 -0.61 21.81
C PRO A 144 13.24 -0.33 22.38
N THR A 145 14.00 -1.40 22.57
CA THR A 145 15.41 -1.33 22.97
C THR A 145 16.27 -0.74 21.85
N VAL A 146 15.98 -1.12 20.60
CA VAL A 146 16.70 -0.65 19.41
C VAL A 146 15.70 -0.35 18.30
N THR A 147 15.95 0.72 17.55
CA THR A 147 15.24 1.04 16.30
C THR A 147 16.25 1.21 15.18
N ALA A 148 16.02 0.54 14.05
CA ALA A 148 16.87 0.62 12.87
C ALA A 148 15.99 0.65 11.61
N GLY A 149 15.88 1.83 10.98
CA GLY A 149 14.95 2.04 9.87
C GLY A 149 13.52 1.70 10.28
N ASN A 150 12.89 0.80 9.53
CA ASN A 150 11.53 0.32 9.78
C ASN A 150 11.46 -0.84 10.79
N MET A 151 12.58 -1.22 11.40
CA MET A 151 12.63 -2.30 12.38
C MET A 151 12.66 -1.75 13.81
N ALA A 152 12.01 -2.47 14.73
CA ALA A 152 12.06 -2.18 16.15
C ALA A 152 12.25 -3.47 16.94
N THR A 153 13.26 -3.49 17.80
CA THR A 153 13.61 -4.66 18.60
C THR A 153 13.37 -4.36 20.07
N TRP A 154 12.64 -5.25 20.74
CA TRP A 154 12.51 -5.28 22.19
C TRP A 154 13.29 -6.47 22.72
N THR A 155 14.14 -6.20 23.70
CA THR A 155 14.91 -7.22 24.40
C THR A 155 14.63 -7.09 25.90
N ASN A 156 14.42 -8.21 26.58
CA ASN A 156 14.24 -8.17 28.02
C ASN A 156 15.55 -7.79 28.74
N THR A 157 15.46 -7.39 30.00
CA THR A 157 16.59 -6.85 30.77
C THR A 157 17.81 -7.77 30.85
N PHE A 158 17.62 -9.10 30.73
CA PHE A 158 18.69 -10.09 30.82
C PHE A 158 19.01 -10.79 29.49
N GLY A 159 18.45 -10.31 28.37
CA GLY A 159 18.73 -10.84 27.03
C GLY A 159 18.13 -12.21 26.70
N SER A 160 17.42 -12.89 27.62
CA SER A 160 16.83 -14.21 27.37
C SER A 160 15.64 -14.21 26.41
N TYR A 161 15.14 -13.04 26.02
CA TYR A 161 14.09 -12.90 25.01
C TYR A 161 14.29 -11.63 24.19
N SER A 162 14.21 -11.76 22.87
CA SER A 162 14.21 -10.64 21.95
C SER A 162 13.21 -10.86 20.83
N ILE A 163 12.51 -9.80 20.44
CA ILE A 163 11.60 -9.79 19.30
C ILE A 163 11.83 -8.53 18.46
N THR A 164 11.95 -8.71 17.16
CA THR A 164 12.06 -7.63 16.17
C THR A 164 10.78 -7.59 15.34
N LEU A 165 10.12 -6.44 15.33
CA LEU A 165 8.96 -6.19 14.47
C LEU A 165 9.35 -5.31 13.29
N LEU A 166 8.73 -5.60 12.15
CA LEU A 166 8.86 -4.82 10.92
C LEU A 166 7.67 -3.88 10.80
N PHE A 167 7.91 -2.64 10.43
CA PHE A 167 6.89 -1.63 10.20
C PHE A 167 6.92 -1.16 8.74
N ASP A 168 5.80 -0.64 8.24
CA ASP A 168 5.80 0.16 7.01
C ASP A 168 6.18 1.62 7.31
N ASP A 169 6.24 2.45 6.27
CA ASP A 169 6.54 3.88 6.38
C ASP A 169 5.48 4.67 7.18
N TYR A 170 4.32 4.04 7.41
CA TYR A 170 3.22 4.57 8.20
C TYR A 170 3.24 4.11 9.65
N ASN A 171 4.29 3.39 10.09
CA ASN A 171 4.40 2.81 11.43
C ASN A 171 3.30 1.79 11.77
N VAL A 172 2.76 1.10 10.77
CA VAL A 172 1.89 -0.06 10.94
C VAL A 172 2.74 -1.32 10.86
N CYS A 173 2.58 -2.21 11.85
CA CYS A 173 3.35 -3.44 11.96
C CYS A 173 3.01 -4.39 10.80
N ALA A 174 3.99 -4.71 9.96
CA ALA A 174 3.89 -5.70 8.89
C ALA A 174 3.98 -7.14 9.44
N GLY A 175 4.68 -7.34 10.56
CA GLY A 175 4.80 -8.63 11.21
C GLY A 175 6.08 -8.78 12.05
N VAL A 176 6.34 -10.00 12.49
CA VAL A 176 7.55 -10.38 13.23
C VAL A 176 8.67 -10.66 12.23
N GLY A 177 9.76 -9.91 12.33
CA GLY A 177 10.97 -10.15 11.53
C GLY A 177 11.87 -11.22 12.16
N SER A 178 12.01 -11.21 13.49
CA SER A 178 12.72 -12.25 14.24
C SER A 178 12.21 -12.35 15.67
N GLU A 179 12.24 -13.55 16.23
CA GLU A 179 11.94 -13.80 17.65
C GLU A 179 12.92 -14.85 18.17
N LEU A 180 13.64 -14.50 19.24
CA LEU A 180 14.68 -15.33 19.83
C LEU A 180 14.40 -15.53 21.32
N SER A 181 14.59 -16.76 21.78
CA SER A 181 14.55 -17.14 23.19
C SER A 181 15.82 -17.92 23.49
N PHE A 182 16.57 -17.48 24.50
CA PHE A 182 17.86 -18.05 24.91
C PHE A 182 17.78 -18.71 26.27
#